data_AF-A0A1V5ICJ0-F1
#
_entry.id   AF-A0A1V5ICJ0-F1
#
_cell.length_a   1.000
_cell.length_b   1.000
_cell.length_c   1.000
_cell.angle_alpha   90.00
_cell.angle_beta   90.00
_cell.angle_gamma   90.00
#
_symmetry.space_group_name_H-M   'P 1'
#
loop_
_entity.id
_entity.type
_entity.pdbx_description
1 polymer ?
#
loop_
_entity_poly.entity_id
_entity_poly.type
_entity_poly.pdbx_seq_one_letter_code
_entity_poly.pdbx_strand_id
1 'polypeptide(L)'
;MIGRVQRERGYLLDPHTAVAWEVAERLGDGTPVLIAATAHWSKFAADVVRGLTGVPAGEPVPGMVDDLGLLDRVVDLAPGVGVPPQLRAVRERPRRFDARVDAGREPVEAALRQWLDGEGSTVR
;
A
#
# COMPACT_ATOMS: atom_id res chain seq x y z
N MET A 1 8.70 7.12 12.39
CA MET A 1 9.14 7.82 11.16
C MET A 1 7.99 8.55 10.44
N ILE A 2 7.06 7.86 9.76
CA ILE A 2 6.00 8.49 8.91
C ILE A 2 5.26 9.63 9.62
N GLY A 3 4.66 9.39 10.80
CA GLY A 3 3.92 10.43 11.50
C GLY A 3 4.76 11.60 11.99
N ARG A 4 6.07 11.40 12.23
CA ARG A 4 6.98 12.49 12.60
C ARG A 4 7.21 13.41 11.40
N VAL A 5 7.59 12.86 10.25
CA VAL A 5 7.86 13.65 9.02
C VAL A 5 6.59 14.35 8.52
N GLN A 6 5.42 13.69 8.60
CA GLN A 6 4.17 14.34 8.26
C GLN A 6 3.90 15.58 9.14
N ARG A 7 4.08 15.48 10.46
CA ARG A 7 3.85 16.62 11.38
C ARG A 7 4.90 17.72 11.25
N GLU A 8 6.17 17.35 11.09
CA GLU A 8 7.29 18.31 11.08
C GLU A 8 7.51 18.96 9.71
N ARG A 9 7.18 18.26 8.62
CA ARG A 9 7.49 18.69 7.24
C ARG A 9 6.27 18.80 6.33
N GLY A 10 5.10 18.35 6.76
CA GLY A 10 3.91 18.28 5.89
C GLY A 10 4.03 17.28 4.75
N TYR A 11 5.03 16.38 4.78
CA TYR A 11 5.27 15.40 3.72
C TYR A 11 4.87 14.00 4.18
N LEU A 12 3.91 13.39 3.47
CA LEU A 12 3.40 12.06 3.81
C LEU A 12 4.20 10.98 3.09
N LEU A 13 5.00 10.24 3.86
CA LEU A 13 5.84 9.15 3.38
C LEU A 13 5.02 7.86 3.19
N ASP A 14 5.34 7.12 2.14
CA ASP A 14 5.05 5.69 2.07
C ASP A 14 6.12 4.91 2.89
N PRO A 15 5.88 3.63 3.26
CA PRO A 15 6.81 2.87 4.08
C PRO A 15 8.20 2.69 3.46
N HIS A 16 8.33 2.57 2.13
CA HIS A 16 9.62 2.40 1.47
C HIS A 16 10.47 3.67 1.58
N THR A 17 9.86 4.83 1.32
CA THR A 17 10.53 6.13 1.49
C THR A 17 10.87 6.38 2.96
N ALA A 18 10.01 5.96 3.89
CA ALA A 18 10.27 6.10 5.33
C ALA A 18 11.51 5.32 5.79
N VAL A 19 11.74 4.12 5.25
CA VAL A 19 12.97 3.35 5.53
C VAL A 19 14.20 4.10 5.01
N ALA A 20 14.16 4.60 3.77
CA ALA A 20 15.27 5.37 3.21
C ALA A 20 15.55 6.65 4.01
N TRP A 21 14.49 7.34 4.46
CA TRP A 21 14.60 8.54 5.30
C TRP A 21 15.25 8.25 6.65
N GLU A 22 14.83 7.18 7.33
CA GLU A 22 15.42 6.75 8.60
C GLU A 22 16.92 6.46 8.46
N VAL A 23 17.32 5.76 7.39
CA VAL A 23 18.73 5.45 7.14
C VAL A 23 19.53 6.72 6.84
N ALA A 24 19.00 7.61 6.02
CA ALA A 24 19.66 8.88 5.67
C ALA A 24 19.87 9.77 6.91
N GLU A 25 18.91 9.85 7.82
CA GLU A 25 19.06 10.61 9.07
C GLU A 25 20.06 9.97 10.04
N ARG A 26 20.10 8.64 10.12
CA ARG A 26 21.01 7.93 11.05
C ARG A 26 22.46 7.96 10.60
N LEU A 27 22.70 7.86 9.29
CA LEU A 27 24.04 7.69 8.72
C LEU A 27 24.57 8.94 8.01
N GLY A 28 23.76 10.01 7.93
CA GLY A 28 24.16 11.24 7.28
C GLY A 28 25.33 11.92 7.97
N ASP A 29 26.29 12.38 7.17
CA ASP A 29 27.52 13.08 7.61
C ASP A 29 27.52 14.58 7.24
N GLY A 30 26.37 15.10 6.80
CA GLY A 30 26.20 16.46 6.29
C GLY A 30 26.25 16.57 4.76
N THR A 31 26.63 15.50 4.05
CA THR A 31 26.54 15.45 2.59
C THR A 31 25.07 15.50 2.14
N PRO A 32 24.69 16.31 1.13
CA PRO A 32 23.32 16.32 0.61
C PRO A 32 22.90 14.94 0.10
N VAL A 33 21.78 14.42 0.61
CA VAL A 33 21.22 13.12 0.24
C VAL A 33 19.97 13.30 -0.61
N LEU A 34 19.91 12.59 -1.75
CA LEU A 34 18.69 12.44 -2.55
C LEU A 34 18.02 11.11 -2.23
N ILE A 35 16.78 11.14 -1.75
CA ILE A 35 15.97 9.93 -1.50
C ILE A 35 15.03 9.71 -2.69
N ALA A 36 15.12 8.53 -3.32
CA ALA A 36 14.15 8.11 -4.32
C ALA A 36 12.86 7.63 -3.64
N ALA A 37 11.79 8.42 -3.73
CA ALA A 37 10.48 8.02 -3.24
C ALA A 37 9.83 7.01 -4.20
N THR A 38 9.95 5.72 -3.90
CA THR A 38 9.65 4.63 -4.84
C THR A 38 8.16 4.35 -5.00
N ALA A 39 7.32 4.81 -4.07
CA ALA A 39 5.89 4.62 -4.14
C ALA A 39 5.11 5.82 -3.59
N HIS A 40 3.83 5.86 -3.95
CA HIS A 40 2.86 6.78 -3.37
C HIS A 40 2.23 6.13 -2.13
N TRP A 41 2.00 6.89 -1.06
CA TRP A 41 1.45 6.41 0.22
C TRP A 41 0.17 5.58 0.05
N SER A 42 -0.66 5.94 -0.94
CA SER A 42 -1.95 5.30 -1.19
C SER A 42 -1.84 3.82 -1.59
N LYS A 43 -0.65 3.33 -1.96
CA LYS A 43 -0.45 1.90 -2.22
C LYS A 43 -0.30 1.07 -0.94
N PHE A 44 -0.03 1.73 0.20
CA PHE A 44 0.31 1.10 1.48
C PHE A 44 -0.46 1.74 2.64
N ALA A 45 -1.78 1.94 2.45
CA ALA A 45 -2.62 2.69 3.38
C ALA A 45 -2.54 2.16 4.82
N ALA A 46 -2.51 0.84 5.01
CA ALA A 46 -2.40 0.22 6.33
C ALA A 46 -1.11 0.62 7.05
N ASP A 47 0.04 0.53 6.40
CA ASP A 47 1.33 0.90 6.98
C ASP A 47 1.44 2.40 7.27
N VAL A 48 0.80 3.20 6.42
CA VAL A 48 0.72 4.66 6.62
C VAL A 48 -0.13 4.99 7.84
N VAL A 49 -1.31 4.35 8.00
CA VAL A 49 -2.13 4.50 9.22
C VAL A 49 -1.32 4.10 10.44
N ARG A 50 -0.65 2.94 10.43
CA ARG A 50 0.24 2.51 11.52
C ARG A 50 1.28 3.56 11.86
N GLY A 51 1.97 4.07 10.85
CA GLY A 51 3.01 5.08 11.00
C GLY A 51 2.51 6.43 11.51
N LEU A 52 1.26 6.79 11.23
CA LEU A 52 0.60 8.01 11.70
C LEU A 52 0.08 7.86 13.14
N THR A 53 -0.41 6.68 13.52
CA THR A 53 -1.03 6.42 14.84
C THR A 53 -0.09 5.75 15.84
N GLY A 54 1.12 5.35 15.44
CA GLY A 54 2.08 4.67 16.30
C GLY A 54 1.75 3.20 16.57
N VAL A 55 0.92 2.57 15.73
CA VAL A 55 0.61 1.13 15.87
C VAL A 55 1.82 0.31 15.42
N PRO A 56 2.29 -0.67 16.21
CA PRO A 56 3.42 -1.51 15.84
C PRO A 56 3.18 -2.32 14.54
N ALA A 57 4.26 -2.75 13.90
CA ALA A 57 4.19 -3.68 12.78
C ALA A 57 3.61 -5.03 13.23
N GLY A 58 2.77 -5.65 12.41
CA GLY A 58 2.13 -6.95 12.71
C GLY A 58 0.89 -6.90 13.60
N GLU A 59 0.68 -5.82 14.35
CA GLU A 59 -0.54 -5.65 15.16
C GLU A 59 -1.78 -5.40 14.28
N PRO A 60 -3.03 -5.61 14.73
CA PRO A 60 -4.19 -5.19 13.95
C PRO A 60 -4.23 -3.66 13.77
N VAL A 61 -4.56 -3.16 12.57
CA VAL A 61 -4.84 -1.73 12.39
C VAL A 61 -6.26 -1.45 12.90
N PRO A 62 -6.45 -0.53 13.86
CA PRO A 62 -7.79 -0.24 14.39
C PRO A 62 -8.74 0.25 13.29
N GLY A 63 -9.94 -0.34 13.23
CA GLY A 63 -10.96 0.03 12.23
C GLY A 63 -10.71 -0.52 10.82
N MET A 64 -9.79 -1.47 10.66
CA MET A 64 -9.50 -2.11 9.38
C MET A 64 -10.62 -3.08 9.00
N VAL A 65 -11.42 -2.70 8.01
CA VAL A 65 -12.45 -3.56 7.39
C VAL A 65 -11.98 -4.01 6.00
N ASP A 66 -11.32 -3.12 5.25
CA ASP A 66 -10.69 -3.37 3.97
C ASP A 66 -9.44 -2.47 3.76
N ASP A 67 -8.49 -2.93 2.94
CA ASP A 67 -7.26 -2.17 2.68
C ASP A 67 -7.54 -0.87 1.92
N LEU A 68 -8.55 -0.91 1.04
CA LEU A 68 -8.90 0.25 0.23
C LEU A 68 -9.60 1.32 1.04
N GLY A 69 -10.45 1.02 2.01
CA GLY A 69 -11.14 2.00 2.87
C GLY A 69 -10.18 2.71 3.83
N LEU A 70 -9.03 2.11 4.15
CA LEU A 70 -7.98 2.79 4.89
C LEU A 70 -7.43 4.04 4.19
N LEU A 71 -7.63 4.23 2.88
CA LEU A 71 -7.22 5.48 2.21
C LEU A 71 -7.97 6.70 2.77
N ASP A 72 -9.24 6.54 3.13
CA ASP A 72 -10.03 7.65 3.69
C ASP A 72 -9.53 7.95 5.10
N ARG A 73 -9.20 6.91 5.87
CA ARG A 73 -8.59 7.05 7.18
C ARG A 73 -7.25 7.80 7.15
N VAL A 74 -6.43 7.59 6.10
CA VAL A 74 -5.19 8.35 5.93
C VAL A 74 -5.47 9.83 5.68
N VAL A 75 -6.47 10.15 4.86
CA VAL A 75 -6.87 11.55 4.59
C VAL A 75 -7.34 12.24 5.87
N ASP A 76 -8.11 11.55 6.72
CA ASP A 76 -8.54 12.07 8.03
C ASP A 76 -7.34 12.36 8.96
N LEU A 77 -6.34 11.49 8.96
CA LEU A 77 -5.16 11.59 9.83
C LEU A 77 -4.09 12.57 9.31
N ALA A 78 -4.06 12.82 8.01
CA ALA A 78 -3.11 13.71 7.35
C ALA A 78 -3.84 14.68 6.42
N PRO A 79 -4.51 15.72 6.97
CA PRO A 79 -5.24 16.69 6.16
C PRO A 79 -4.35 17.34 5.10
N GLY A 80 -4.89 17.51 3.89
CA GLY A 80 -4.17 18.09 2.74
C GLY A 80 -3.63 17.06 1.75
N VAL A 81 -3.61 15.77 2.10
CA VAL A 81 -3.38 14.69 1.13
C VAL A 81 -4.69 14.24 0.51
N GLY A 82 -4.66 13.83 -0.76
CA GLY A 82 -5.81 13.32 -1.49
C GLY A 82 -5.59 11.90 -1.97
N VAL A 83 -6.65 11.08 -1.96
CA VAL A 83 -6.63 9.78 -2.62
C VAL A 83 -6.46 9.98 -4.12
N PRO A 84 -5.50 9.35 -4.81
CA PRO A 84 -5.37 9.47 -6.27
C PRO A 84 -6.62 8.95 -7.00
N PRO A 85 -7.06 9.59 -8.10
CA PRO A 85 -8.26 9.18 -8.83
C PRO A 85 -8.18 7.74 -9.34
N GLN A 86 -6.98 7.24 -9.63
CA GLN A 86 -6.75 5.86 -10.06
C GLN A 86 -7.15 4.85 -8.97
N LEU A 87 -6.88 5.15 -7.69
CA LEU A 87 -7.28 4.27 -6.59
C LEU A 87 -8.78 4.38 -6.28
N ARG A 88 -9.39 5.55 -6.47
CA ARG A 88 -10.85 5.68 -6.41
C ARG A 88 -11.52 4.81 -7.47
N ALA A 89 -11.03 4.87 -8.71
CA ALA A 89 -11.54 4.03 -9.79
C ALA A 89 -11.33 2.53 -9.53
N VAL A 90 -10.26 2.13 -8.84
CA VAL A 90 -10.05 0.71 -8.47
C VAL A 90 -11.09 0.24 -7.45
N ARG A 91 -11.51 1.06 -6.49
CA ARG A 91 -12.57 0.72 -5.52
C ARG A 91 -13.91 0.40 -6.18
N GLU A 92 -14.21 1.07 -7.29
CA GLU A 92 -15.50 0.96 -7.99
C GLU A 92 -15.54 -0.18 -9.01
N ARG A 93 -14.40 -0.76 -9.38
CA ARG A 93 -14.33 -1.81 -10.40
C ARG A 93 -14.76 -3.17 -9.83
N PRO A 94 -15.49 -3.99 -10.61
CA PRO A 94 -15.81 -5.34 -10.20
C PRO A 94 -14.54 -6.18 -10.02
N ARG A 95 -14.53 -7.00 -8.97
CA ARG A 95 -13.47 -8.02 -8.79
C ARG A 95 -13.58 -9.05 -9.90
N ARG A 96 -12.47 -9.28 -10.62
CA ARG A 96 -12.36 -10.27 -11.71
C ARG A 96 -11.61 -11.53 -11.32
N PHE A 97 -10.86 -11.48 -10.22
CA PHE A 97 -10.01 -12.56 -9.76
C PHE A 97 -10.35 -12.87 -8.30
N ASP A 98 -10.99 -14.00 -8.08
CA ASP A 98 -11.38 -14.56 -6.78
C ASP A 98 -10.85 -16.00 -6.58
N ALA A 99 -10.41 -16.65 -7.64
CA ALA A 99 -9.75 -17.94 -7.62
C ALA A 99 -8.39 -17.91 -6.91
N ARG A 100 -8.03 -19.04 -6.30
CA ARG A 100 -6.70 -19.30 -5.73
C ARG A 100 -6.06 -20.46 -6.47
N VAL A 101 -4.77 -20.35 -6.72
CA VAL A 101 -3.97 -21.39 -7.36
C VAL A 101 -2.84 -21.76 -6.40
N ASP A 102 -2.60 -23.06 -6.23
CA ASP A 102 -1.52 -23.53 -5.39
C ASP A 102 -0.15 -23.08 -5.92
N ALA A 103 0.80 -22.86 -5.02
CA ALA A 103 2.14 -22.47 -5.40
C ALA A 103 2.85 -23.63 -6.14
N GLY A 104 3.35 -23.37 -7.34
CA GLY A 104 4.12 -24.35 -8.11
C GLY A 104 3.93 -24.19 -9.60
N ARG A 105 4.88 -24.69 -10.38
CA ARG A 105 4.81 -24.64 -11.84
C ARG A 105 3.58 -25.38 -12.37
N GLU A 106 3.37 -26.62 -11.94
CA GLU A 106 2.27 -27.47 -12.44
C GLU A 106 0.88 -26.89 -12.12
N PRO A 107 0.56 -26.49 -10.87
CA PRO A 107 -0.74 -25.87 -10.58
C PRO A 107 -0.99 -24.58 -11.38
N VAL A 108 0.03 -23.72 -11.54
CA VAL A 108 -0.07 -22.48 -12.33
C VAL A 108 -0.31 -22.76 -13.81
N GLU A 109 0.44 -23.69 -14.41
CA GLU A 109 0.24 -24.07 -15.80
C GLU A 109 -1.14 -24.71 -16.03
N ALA A 110 -1.61 -25.56 -15.10
CA ALA A 110 -2.93 -26.18 -15.18
C ALA A 110 -4.06 -25.13 -15.10
N ALA A 111 -3.99 -24.20 -14.14
CA ALA A 111 -4.96 -23.13 -14.01
C ALA A 111 -4.99 -22.21 -15.24
N LEU A 112 -3.83 -21.90 -15.83
CA LEU A 112 -3.75 -21.12 -17.06
C LEU A 112 -4.41 -21.84 -18.25
N ARG A 113 -4.17 -23.15 -18.41
CA ARG A 113 -4.81 -23.96 -19.46
C ARG A 113 -6.34 -23.97 -19.30
N GLN A 114 -6.84 -24.25 -18.09
CA GLN A 114 -8.28 -24.21 -17.78
C GLN A 114 -8.91 -22.84 -18.08
N TRP A 115 -8.21 -21.75 -17.76
CA TRP A 115 -8.69 -20.40 -18.08
C TRP A 115 -8.76 -20.15 -19.59
N LEU A 116 -7.73 -20.57 -20.35
CA LEU A 116 -7.69 -20.45 -21.81
C LEU A 116 -8.75 -21.31 -22.51
N ASP A 117 -9.05 -22.49 -21.96
CA ASP A 117 -10.05 -23.42 -22.48
C ASP A 117 -11.50 -22.97 -22.16
N GLY A 118 -11.66 -21.87 -21.42
CA GLY A 118 -12.97 -21.32 -21.05
C GLY A 118 -13.65 -22.06 -19.89
N GLU A 119 -12.98 -23.04 -19.29
CA GLU A 119 -13.49 -23.83 -18.16
C GLU A 119 -13.43 -23.05 -16.83
N GLY A 120 -12.74 -21.91 -16.80
CA GLY A 120 -12.52 -21.09 -15.60
C GLY A 120 -13.36 -19.81 -15.46
N SER A 121 -14.36 -19.53 -16.32
CA SER A 121 -15.12 -18.27 -16.22
C SER A 121 -16.62 -18.42 -16.50
N THR A 122 -17.38 -18.67 -15.43
CA THR A 122 -18.83 -18.36 -15.39
C THR A 122 -19.06 -17.07 -14.62
N VAL A 123 -18.55 -15.94 -15.11
CA VAL A 123 -19.11 -14.62 -14.79
C VAL A 123 -18.96 -13.75 -16.04
N ARG A 124 -20.06 -13.59 -16.80
CA ARG A 124 -20.24 -12.53 -17.80
C ARG A 124 -20.64 -11.24 -17.11
#